data_AF-A0AAW6TLG0-F1
#
_entry.id   AF-A0AAW6TLG0-F1
#
_cell.length_a   1.000
_cell.length_b   1.000
_cell.length_c   1.000
_cell.angle_alpha   90.00
_cell.angle_beta   90.00
_cell.angle_gamma   90.00
#
_symmetry.space_group_name_H-M   'P 1'
#
loop_
_entity.id
_entity.type
_entity.pdbx_description
1 polymer ?
#
loop_
_entity_poly.entity_id
_entity_poly.type
_entity_poly.pdbx_seq_one_letter_code
_entity_poly.pdbx_strand_id
1 'polypeptide(L)'
;MKNISLCLVVFPLLIISCTADSVDTSDNSTDSKVNSKKLEKSARLVENLPPENPANVYDLAGKLHNDILDTYLAGNYQYNTISQISQQIEAIAVMNNDLALLNFATNVPVNLEEIQAIVNNPEAELDEAIVNSSMTNAAKGSLSTFMNAALLWENEEYGTIYQSIVSYESSVMTNSQFSSEDKRIILTTSSIARYSLYYSKERKDKDWETSVGNRVGGASGALDQSLTAIKMALITGISQNNLVTD
;
A
#
# COMPACT_ATOMS: atom_id res chain seq x y z
N MET A 1 -24.58 70.57 18.07
CA MET A 1 -24.84 69.94 19.39
C MET A 1 -23.84 68.82 19.65
N LYS A 2 -23.72 68.31 20.89
CA LYS A 2 -22.95 67.11 21.23
C LYS A 2 -23.78 65.82 21.02
N ASN A 3 -23.09 64.68 21.07
CA ASN A 3 -23.46 63.32 21.56
C ASN A 3 -22.68 62.30 20.69
N ILE A 4 -21.45 61.91 21.04
CA ILE A 4 -21.02 61.06 22.17
C ILE A 4 -21.53 59.61 22.06
N SER A 5 -20.59 58.75 21.63
CA SER A 5 -20.36 57.33 21.89
C SER A 5 -21.29 56.58 22.87
N LEU A 6 -21.55 55.30 22.56
CA LEU A 6 -21.14 54.25 23.49
C LEU A 6 -20.61 53.00 22.76
N CYS A 7 -19.53 52.43 23.28
CA CYS A 7 -19.06 51.08 22.92
C CYS A 7 -19.74 50.06 23.85
N LEU A 8 -20.15 48.90 23.35
CA LEU A 8 -20.70 47.82 24.17
C LEU A 8 -19.72 46.65 24.23
N VAL A 9 -19.44 46.20 25.45
CA VAL A 9 -18.25 45.43 25.81
C VAL A 9 -18.64 44.19 26.60
N VAL A 10 -18.16 43.04 26.11
CA VAL A 10 -17.88 41.78 26.84
C VAL A 10 -19.06 41.02 27.47
N PHE A 11 -19.10 39.72 27.10
CA PHE A 11 -19.77 38.63 27.81
C PHE A 11 -19.49 38.68 29.33
N PRO A 12 -20.53 38.59 30.17
CA PRO A 12 -20.64 37.31 30.87
C PRO A 12 -22.08 36.85 31.10
N LEU A 13 -22.27 35.53 31.17
CA LEU A 13 -23.21 34.92 32.12
C LEU A 13 -22.76 33.50 32.45
N LEU A 14 -22.08 33.36 33.59
CA LEU A 14 -21.87 32.08 34.24
C LEU A 14 -23.19 31.64 34.87
N ILE A 15 -23.63 30.42 34.59
CA ILE A 15 -24.59 29.71 35.44
C ILE A 15 -23.96 28.39 35.88
N ILE A 16 -23.64 28.33 37.17
CA ILE A 16 -23.02 27.20 37.85
C ILE A 16 -24.14 26.34 38.44
N SER A 17 -24.04 25.02 38.21
CA SER A 17 -24.55 23.89 39.01
C SER A 17 -25.93 23.99 39.72
N CYS A 18 -26.69 22.90 39.63
CA CYS A 18 -27.04 22.22 40.88
C CYS A 18 -27.19 20.71 40.67
N THR A 19 -27.04 19.94 41.75
CA THR A 19 -27.13 18.47 41.76
C THR A 19 -28.54 17.99 42.13
N ALA A 20 -28.84 16.73 41.82
CA ALA A 20 -29.83 15.93 42.51
C ALA A 20 -29.42 14.45 42.43
N ASP A 21 -28.60 13.99 43.37
CA ASP A 21 -28.41 12.55 43.60
C ASP A 21 -29.71 11.94 44.14
N SER A 22 -30.10 10.76 43.64
CA SER A 22 -31.22 9.98 44.19
C SER A 22 -30.87 8.50 44.29
N VAL A 23 -31.20 7.93 45.46
CA VAL A 23 -30.97 6.54 45.92
C VAL A 23 -32.19 6.20 46.79
N ASP A 24 -32.74 4.98 46.86
CA ASP A 24 -32.48 3.75 46.08
C ASP A 24 -33.72 3.48 45.14
N THR A 25 -34.20 2.30 44.72
CA THR A 25 -34.01 0.88 45.08
C THR A 25 -34.39 -0.01 43.87
N SER A 26 -34.00 -1.29 43.91
CA SER A 26 -34.63 -2.48 43.24
C SER A 26 -35.48 -2.23 41.97
N ASP A 27 -35.16 -2.87 40.83
CA ASP A 27 -35.42 -4.32 40.72
C ASP A 27 -34.50 -5.09 39.75
N ASN A 28 -34.52 -6.43 39.83
CA ASN A 28 -33.64 -7.31 39.05
C ASN A 28 -34.02 -7.43 37.56
N SER A 29 -33.11 -7.06 36.65
CA SER A 29 -33.03 -7.67 35.31
C SER A 29 -31.61 -7.61 34.74
N THR A 30 -31.29 -8.52 33.82
CA THR A 30 -29.93 -8.78 33.33
C THR A 30 -29.49 -7.81 32.22
N ASP A 31 -28.43 -7.04 32.45
CA ASP A 31 -27.46 -6.72 31.39
C ASP A 31 -26.13 -6.17 31.95
N SER A 32 -25.06 -6.97 31.90
CA SER A 32 -23.73 -6.55 32.38
C SER A 32 -22.87 -6.01 31.22
N LYS A 33 -22.94 -4.69 31.02
CA LYS A 33 -22.16 -3.95 30.02
C LYS A 33 -20.68 -4.35 30.02
N VAL A 34 -20.18 -4.77 28.87
CA VAL A 34 -18.74 -4.95 28.62
C VAL A 34 -18.02 -3.61 28.84
N ASN A 35 -16.95 -3.63 29.64
CA ASN A 35 -16.22 -2.44 30.06
C ASN A 35 -15.43 -1.82 28.88
N SER A 36 -16.01 -0.81 28.23
CA SER A 36 -15.49 -0.17 27.01
C SER A 36 -14.19 0.65 27.17
N LYS A 37 -13.60 0.70 28.37
CA LYS A 37 -12.37 1.47 28.66
C LYS A 37 -11.04 0.82 28.20
N LYS A 38 -11.08 -0.26 27.41
CA LYS A 38 -9.86 -0.88 26.83
C LYS A 38 -9.56 -0.43 25.39
N LEU A 39 -10.54 0.11 24.65
CA LEU A 39 -10.41 0.37 23.21
C LEU A 39 -9.49 1.58 22.90
N GLU A 40 -9.72 2.71 23.57
CA GLU A 40 -9.04 3.99 23.26
C GLU A 40 -7.51 3.96 23.41
N LYS A 41 -6.96 3.05 24.24
CA LYS A 41 -5.51 2.94 24.43
C LYS A 41 -4.79 2.24 23.26
N SER A 42 -5.52 1.59 22.34
CA SER A 42 -4.92 1.00 21.14
C SER A 42 -4.73 2.03 20.02
N ALA A 43 -5.56 3.09 19.97
CA ALA A 43 -5.58 4.07 18.89
C ALA A 43 -4.44 5.11 18.93
N ARG A 44 -3.50 4.99 19.88
CA ARG A 44 -2.32 5.88 20.03
C ARG A 44 -0.99 5.11 20.01
N LEU A 45 -0.96 3.97 19.34
CA LEU A 45 0.24 3.15 19.12
C LEU A 45 0.60 3.01 17.63
N VAL A 46 -0.04 3.80 16.75
CA VAL A 46 0.11 3.74 15.28
C VAL A 46 0.62 5.08 14.75
N GLU A 47 1.58 5.69 15.43
CA GLU A 47 2.47 6.68 14.81
C GLU A 47 3.75 5.94 14.39
N ASN A 48 4.10 5.98 13.10
CA ASN A 48 5.26 5.28 12.52
C ASN A 48 5.18 3.74 12.56
N LEU A 49 4.03 3.17 12.16
CA LEU A 49 3.96 1.74 11.81
C LEU A 49 4.76 1.52 10.51
N PRO A 50 5.83 0.71 10.50
CA PRO A 50 6.69 0.57 9.32
C PRO A 50 6.22 -0.61 8.43
N PRO A 51 6.71 -0.70 7.18
CA PRO A 51 6.13 -1.57 6.17
C PRO A 51 6.52 -3.04 6.25
N GLU A 52 7.39 -3.49 7.16
CA GLU A 52 7.92 -4.87 7.18
C GLU A 52 6.89 -5.90 7.67
N ASN A 53 6.86 -7.08 7.04
CA ASN A 53 6.21 -8.28 7.58
C ASN A 53 7.19 -9.46 7.57
N PRO A 54 7.98 -9.68 8.64
CA PRO A 54 8.95 -10.77 8.72
C PRO A 54 8.38 -12.19 8.61
N ALA A 55 7.04 -12.37 8.63
CA ALA A 55 6.43 -13.66 8.33
C ALA A 55 6.34 -13.93 6.81
N ASN A 56 6.16 -12.89 5.99
CA ASN A 56 6.17 -13.02 4.54
C ASN A 56 7.63 -13.28 4.06
N VAL A 57 7.91 -14.49 3.58
CA VAL A 57 9.26 -14.87 3.10
C VAL A 57 9.71 -14.12 1.84
N TYR A 58 8.83 -13.35 1.20
CA TYR A 58 9.10 -12.48 0.06
C TYR A 58 9.05 -10.98 0.41
N ASP A 59 8.95 -10.61 1.70
CA ASP A 59 8.83 -9.21 2.16
C ASP A 59 9.97 -8.29 1.69
N LEU A 60 11.16 -8.88 1.47
CA LEU A 60 12.33 -8.21 0.94
C LEU A 60 12.11 -7.62 -0.47
N ALA A 61 11.15 -8.12 -1.25
CA ALA A 61 10.83 -7.57 -2.58
C ALA A 61 10.25 -6.15 -2.49
N GLY A 62 9.31 -5.90 -1.56
CA GLY A 62 8.77 -4.57 -1.31
C GLY A 62 9.80 -3.61 -0.71
N LYS A 63 10.69 -4.11 0.14
CA LYS A 63 11.83 -3.31 0.64
C LYS A 63 12.71 -2.83 -0.52
N LEU A 64 13.16 -3.76 -1.36
CA LEU A 64 14.06 -3.46 -2.48
C LEU A 64 13.41 -2.57 -3.55
N HIS A 65 12.10 -2.71 -3.77
CA HIS A 65 11.31 -1.75 -4.54
C HIS A 65 11.49 -0.33 -3.98
N ASN A 66 11.24 -0.12 -2.68
CA ASN A 66 11.37 1.22 -2.08
C ASN A 66 12.83 1.72 -2.03
N ASP A 67 13.83 0.86 -1.78
CA ASP A 67 15.25 1.25 -1.78
C ASP A 67 15.70 1.75 -3.17
N ILE A 68 15.22 1.11 -4.24
CA ILE A 68 15.52 1.49 -5.63
C ILE A 68 14.74 2.76 -6.02
N LEU A 69 13.49 2.91 -5.55
CA LEU A 69 12.70 4.14 -5.74
C LEU A 69 13.36 5.35 -5.08
N ASP A 70 13.76 5.23 -3.80
CA ASP A 70 14.52 6.25 -3.07
C ASP A 70 15.78 6.67 -3.84
N THR A 71 16.50 5.69 -4.39
CA THR A 71 17.73 5.92 -5.17
C THR A 71 17.43 6.61 -6.52
N TYR A 72 16.34 6.25 -7.19
CA TYR A 72 15.93 6.87 -8.45
C TYR A 72 15.54 8.34 -8.24
N LEU A 73 14.69 8.62 -7.25
CA LEU A 73 14.21 9.96 -6.94
C LEU A 73 15.35 10.88 -6.46
N ALA A 74 16.28 10.36 -5.64
CA ALA A 74 17.49 11.08 -5.24
C ALA A 74 18.38 11.48 -6.44
N GLY A 75 18.32 10.75 -7.55
CA GLY A 75 19.03 11.08 -8.79
C GLY A 75 18.48 12.31 -9.54
N ASN A 76 17.28 12.79 -9.20
CA ASN A 76 16.65 13.99 -9.81
C ASN A 76 16.58 13.94 -11.34
N TYR A 77 16.38 12.75 -11.91
CA TYR A 77 16.35 12.52 -13.35
C TYR A 77 15.18 13.26 -14.03
N GLN A 78 15.36 13.56 -15.32
CA GLN A 78 14.34 14.21 -16.17
C GLN A 78 14.01 13.31 -17.37
N TYR A 79 13.81 12.02 -17.10
CA TYR A 79 13.54 11.02 -18.13
C TYR A 79 12.08 11.04 -18.59
N ASN A 80 11.91 10.98 -19.90
CA ASN A 80 10.64 11.23 -20.60
C ASN A 80 10.28 10.15 -21.63
N THR A 81 10.92 8.98 -21.57
CA THR A 81 10.56 7.77 -22.33
C THR A 81 10.66 6.55 -21.42
N ILE A 82 9.86 5.52 -21.68
CA ILE A 82 9.86 4.28 -20.91
C ILE A 82 11.22 3.59 -21.01
N SER A 83 11.86 3.65 -22.19
CA SER A 83 13.21 3.13 -22.42
C SER A 83 14.28 3.78 -21.51
N GLN A 84 14.23 5.09 -21.28
CA GLN A 84 15.16 5.78 -20.38
C GLN A 84 14.94 5.37 -18.90
N ILE A 85 13.68 5.32 -18.47
CA ILE A 85 13.30 4.93 -17.10
C ILE A 85 13.75 3.48 -16.84
N SER A 86 13.48 2.58 -17.79
CA SER A 86 13.88 1.17 -17.74
C SER A 86 15.40 1.00 -17.63
N GLN A 87 16.18 1.71 -18.46
CA GLN A 87 17.64 1.69 -18.40
C GLN A 87 18.18 2.16 -17.04
N GLN A 88 17.59 3.22 -16.45
CA GLN A 88 18.03 3.71 -15.14
C GLN A 88 17.65 2.76 -14.00
N ILE A 89 16.46 2.15 -14.03
CA ILE A 89 16.03 1.17 -13.02
C ILE A 89 16.89 -0.10 -13.08
N GLU A 90 17.23 -0.61 -14.26
CA GLU A 90 18.18 -1.73 -14.41
C GLU A 90 19.59 -1.34 -13.91
N ALA A 91 20.06 -0.11 -14.17
CA ALA A 91 21.35 0.37 -13.68
C ALA A 91 21.42 0.47 -12.14
N ILE A 92 20.36 0.99 -11.49
CA ILE A 92 20.27 1.05 -10.02
C ILE A 92 20.14 -0.36 -9.44
N ALA A 93 19.33 -1.22 -10.06
CA ALA A 93 19.19 -2.63 -9.66
C ALA A 93 20.54 -3.35 -9.67
N VAL A 94 21.32 -3.25 -10.75
CA VAL A 94 22.67 -3.86 -10.86
C VAL A 94 23.66 -3.33 -9.80
N MET A 95 23.46 -2.12 -9.28
CA MET A 95 24.28 -1.56 -8.19
C MET A 95 23.77 -1.93 -6.78
N ASN A 96 22.57 -2.48 -6.63
CA ASN A 96 21.99 -2.83 -5.34
C ASN A 96 22.40 -4.26 -4.93
N ASN A 97 23.40 -4.35 -4.04
CA ASN A 97 23.95 -5.62 -3.54
C ASN A 97 22.91 -6.53 -2.86
N ASP A 98 21.86 -5.96 -2.25
CA ASP A 98 20.84 -6.74 -1.54
C ASP A 98 19.94 -7.53 -2.50
N LEU A 99 19.93 -7.23 -3.81
CA LEU A 99 19.28 -8.08 -4.83
C LEU A 99 19.83 -9.51 -4.85
N ALA A 100 21.09 -9.73 -4.48
CA ALA A 100 21.70 -11.06 -4.43
C ALA A 100 21.00 -11.98 -3.41
N LEU A 101 20.28 -11.42 -2.42
CA LEU A 101 19.57 -12.15 -1.38
C LEU A 101 18.27 -12.79 -1.87
N LEU A 102 17.71 -12.32 -2.99
CA LEU A 102 16.44 -12.84 -3.55
C LEU A 102 16.60 -14.12 -4.41
N ASN A 103 17.80 -14.73 -4.45
CA ASN A 103 18.05 -16.06 -5.03
C ASN A 103 17.53 -16.25 -6.47
N PHE A 104 17.68 -15.24 -7.33
CA PHE A 104 17.06 -15.23 -8.66
C PHE A 104 17.58 -16.34 -9.59
N ALA A 105 16.64 -17.17 -10.06
CA ALA A 105 16.81 -17.99 -11.25
C ALA A 105 16.75 -17.10 -12.50
N THR A 106 17.91 -16.53 -12.87
CA THR A 106 18.15 -15.59 -13.99
C THR A 106 17.50 -14.20 -13.87
N ASN A 107 18.23 -13.17 -14.30
CA ASN A 107 17.69 -11.82 -14.50
C ASN A 107 16.99 -11.78 -15.86
N VAL A 108 15.66 -11.61 -15.86
CA VAL A 108 14.86 -11.48 -17.09
C VAL A 108 14.83 -9.99 -17.50
N PRO A 109 15.17 -9.64 -18.76
CA PRO A 109 14.95 -8.30 -19.29
C PRO A 109 13.46 -7.97 -19.32
N VAL A 110 13.06 -6.77 -18.89
CA VAL A 110 11.65 -6.36 -18.95
C VAL A 110 11.20 -6.15 -20.40
N ASN A 111 9.98 -6.57 -20.73
CA ASN A 111 9.39 -6.35 -22.03
C ASN A 111 8.82 -4.92 -22.12
N LEU A 112 9.43 -4.06 -22.95
CA LEU A 112 9.00 -2.66 -23.09
C LEU A 112 7.60 -2.52 -23.71
N GLU A 113 7.16 -3.45 -24.56
CA GLU A 113 5.82 -3.44 -25.16
C GLU A 113 4.74 -3.70 -24.10
N GLU A 114 5.00 -4.64 -23.19
CA GLU A 114 4.14 -4.97 -22.04
C GLU A 114 4.10 -3.84 -21.00
N ILE A 115 5.26 -3.23 -20.70
CA ILE A 115 5.30 -2.02 -19.85
C ILE A 115 4.44 -0.91 -20.47
N GLN A 116 4.55 -0.68 -21.79
CA GLN A 116 3.77 0.35 -22.47
C GLN A 116 2.26 0.04 -22.48
N ALA A 117 1.88 -1.24 -22.60
CA ALA A 117 0.49 -1.67 -22.44
C ALA A 117 -0.03 -1.37 -21.02
N ILE A 118 0.71 -1.78 -19.97
CA ILE A 118 0.33 -1.55 -18.57
C ILE A 118 0.26 -0.06 -18.23
N VAL A 119 1.15 0.77 -18.78
CA VAL A 119 1.10 2.22 -18.61
C VAL A 119 -0.19 2.80 -19.22
N ASN A 120 -0.59 2.32 -20.40
CA ASN A 120 -1.75 2.81 -21.14
C ASN A 120 -3.11 2.33 -20.59
N ASN A 121 -3.20 1.09 -20.10
CA ASN A 121 -4.48 0.48 -19.69
C ASN A 121 -4.33 -0.52 -18.51
N PRO A 122 -3.87 -0.07 -17.33
CA PRO A 122 -3.39 -0.95 -16.26
C PRO A 122 -4.43 -1.96 -15.78
N GLU A 123 -5.72 -1.60 -15.71
CA GLU A 123 -6.75 -2.51 -15.21
C GLU A 123 -7.03 -3.67 -16.17
N ALA A 124 -7.03 -3.42 -17.49
CA ALA A 124 -7.25 -4.48 -18.48
C ALA A 124 -6.05 -5.42 -18.59
N GLU A 125 -4.82 -4.89 -18.58
CA GLU A 125 -3.61 -5.69 -18.61
C GLU A 125 -3.46 -6.54 -17.33
N LEU A 126 -3.92 -6.05 -16.17
CA LEU A 126 -3.98 -6.84 -14.94
C LEU A 126 -4.93 -8.03 -15.07
N ASP A 127 -6.15 -7.81 -15.55
CA ASP A 127 -7.13 -8.86 -15.74
C ASP A 127 -6.65 -9.89 -16.77
N GLU A 128 -6.06 -9.45 -17.89
CA GLU A 128 -5.49 -10.35 -18.89
C GLU A 128 -4.30 -11.15 -18.33
N ALA A 129 -3.36 -10.50 -17.63
CA ALA A 129 -2.21 -11.18 -17.01
C ALA A 129 -2.66 -12.25 -15.99
N ILE A 130 -3.61 -11.93 -15.10
CA ILE A 130 -4.12 -12.92 -14.13
C ILE A 130 -4.87 -14.05 -14.84
N VAL A 131 -5.72 -13.74 -15.83
CA VAL A 131 -6.48 -14.75 -16.59
C VAL A 131 -5.55 -15.69 -17.37
N ASN A 132 -4.52 -15.17 -18.04
CA ASN A 132 -3.59 -15.95 -18.86
C ASN A 132 -2.47 -16.65 -18.07
N SER A 133 -2.20 -16.25 -16.82
CA SER A 133 -1.14 -16.83 -15.98
C SER A 133 -1.27 -18.34 -15.73
N SER A 134 -0.17 -18.99 -15.35
CA SER A 134 -0.12 -20.41 -14.95
C SER A 134 -0.67 -20.71 -13.55
N MET A 135 -1.15 -19.69 -12.82
CA MET A 135 -1.65 -19.82 -11.45
C MET A 135 -2.86 -20.77 -11.33
N THR A 136 -3.07 -21.34 -10.15
CA THR A 136 -4.30 -22.10 -9.87
C THR A 136 -5.52 -21.17 -9.85
N ASN A 137 -6.70 -21.65 -10.28
CA ASN A 137 -7.92 -20.82 -10.32
C ASN A 137 -8.29 -20.20 -8.96
N ALA A 138 -7.98 -20.89 -7.85
CA ALA A 138 -8.17 -20.36 -6.50
C ALA A 138 -7.19 -19.21 -6.19
N ALA A 139 -5.94 -19.32 -6.63
CA ALA A 139 -4.94 -18.27 -6.47
C ALA A 139 -5.22 -17.05 -7.37
N LYS A 140 -5.65 -17.26 -8.63
CA LYS A 140 -6.12 -16.20 -9.53
C LYS A 140 -7.23 -15.37 -8.87
N GLY A 141 -8.30 -16.03 -8.42
CA GLY A 141 -9.40 -15.36 -7.73
C GLY A 141 -8.97 -14.65 -6.45
N SER A 142 -8.01 -15.22 -5.71
CA SER A 142 -7.43 -14.60 -4.52
C SER A 142 -6.60 -13.35 -4.84
N LEU A 143 -5.85 -13.34 -5.93
CA LEU A 143 -5.05 -12.20 -6.39
C LEU A 143 -5.94 -11.08 -6.94
N SER A 144 -6.90 -11.39 -7.82
CA SER A 144 -7.87 -10.39 -8.31
C SER A 144 -8.67 -9.77 -7.16
N THR A 145 -9.06 -10.55 -6.14
CA THR A 145 -9.75 -10.02 -4.95
C THR A 145 -8.86 -9.05 -4.17
N PHE A 146 -7.58 -9.36 -4.00
CA PHE A 146 -6.62 -8.47 -3.34
C PHE A 146 -6.41 -7.16 -4.12
N MET A 147 -6.19 -7.27 -5.44
CA MET A 147 -5.96 -6.10 -6.29
C MET A 147 -7.19 -5.18 -6.35
N ASN A 148 -8.40 -5.74 -6.42
CA ASN A 148 -9.66 -4.99 -6.39
C ASN A 148 -9.91 -4.36 -5.01
N ALA A 149 -9.67 -5.09 -3.91
CA ALA A 149 -9.75 -4.52 -2.57
C ALA A 149 -8.77 -3.34 -2.40
N ALA A 150 -7.57 -3.46 -2.98
CA ALA A 150 -6.55 -2.42 -2.93
C ALA A 150 -6.92 -1.13 -3.69
N LEU A 151 -7.87 -1.14 -4.63
CA LEU A 151 -8.39 0.09 -5.24
C LEU A 151 -9.23 0.92 -4.25
N LEU A 152 -9.76 0.30 -3.19
CA LEU A 152 -10.65 0.96 -2.22
C LEU A 152 -9.90 1.62 -1.05
N TRP A 153 -8.59 1.43 -0.94
CA TRP A 153 -7.76 1.89 0.18
C TRP A 153 -7.32 3.36 0.10
N GLU A 154 -7.71 4.10 -0.95
CA GLU A 154 -7.41 5.54 -1.10
C GLU A 154 -7.80 6.34 0.15
N ASN A 155 -8.98 6.07 0.72
CA ASN A 155 -9.56 6.81 1.83
C ASN A 155 -9.35 6.13 3.21
N GLU A 156 -8.58 5.03 3.26
CA GLU A 156 -8.30 4.29 4.49
C GLU A 156 -7.02 4.78 5.20
N GLU A 157 -6.99 4.59 6.51
CA GLU A 157 -5.81 4.86 7.36
C GLU A 157 -4.74 3.78 7.17
N TYR A 158 -3.46 4.15 7.18
CA TYR A 158 -2.36 3.22 6.87
C TYR A 158 -2.36 1.97 7.76
N GLY A 159 -2.67 2.10 9.05
CA GLY A 159 -2.78 0.97 9.98
C GLY A 159 -3.87 -0.05 9.59
N THR A 160 -5.00 0.40 9.05
CA THR A 160 -6.09 -0.45 8.55
C THR A 160 -5.64 -1.20 7.29
N ILE A 161 -4.97 -0.48 6.38
CA ILE A 161 -4.42 -1.02 5.13
C ILE A 161 -3.37 -2.10 5.44
N TYR A 162 -2.36 -1.78 6.26
CA TYR A 162 -1.31 -2.70 6.69
C TYR A 162 -1.91 -3.97 7.31
N GLN A 163 -2.83 -3.83 8.28
CA GLN A 163 -3.42 -5.00 8.95
C GLN A 163 -4.23 -5.86 7.98
N SER A 164 -4.90 -5.26 7.00
CA SER A 164 -5.62 -5.99 5.94
C SER A 164 -4.66 -6.81 5.08
N ILE A 165 -3.55 -6.21 4.62
CA ILE A 165 -2.54 -6.91 3.79
C ILE A 165 -1.83 -8.01 4.58
N VAL A 166 -1.39 -7.75 5.81
CA VAL A 166 -0.70 -8.77 6.64
C VAL A 166 -1.62 -9.95 6.98
N SER A 167 -2.92 -9.69 7.18
CA SER A 167 -3.91 -10.76 7.37
C SER A 167 -4.12 -11.58 6.09
N TYR A 168 -4.14 -10.93 4.93
CA TYR A 168 -4.20 -11.59 3.62
C TYR A 168 -2.95 -12.46 3.39
N GLU A 169 -1.75 -11.93 3.60
CA GLU A 169 -0.48 -12.66 3.48
C GLU A 169 -0.44 -13.89 4.38
N SER A 170 -0.90 -13.76 5.63
CA SER A 170 -1.03 -14.90 6.54
C SER A 170 -1.98 -15.98 5.99
N SER A 171 -3.11 -15.59 5.38
CA SER A 171 -4.03 -16.54 4.76
C SER A 171 -3.40 -17.27 3.56
N VAL A 172 -2.65 -16.55 2.71
CA VAL A 172 -1.95 -17.07 1.53
C VAL A 172 -0.86 -18.07 1.93
N MET A 173 -0.05 -17.75 2.96
CA MET A 173 0.98 -18.65 3.47
C MET A 173 0.39 -19.96 4.01
N THR A 174 -0.70 -19.88 4.78
CA THR A 174 -1.35 -21.06 5.38
C THR A 174 -2.19 -21.89 4.41
N ASN A 175 -2.61 -21.35 3.26
CA ASN A 175 -3.49 -22.05 2.33
C ASN A 175 -2.82 -23.29 1.70
N SER A 176 -3.42 -24.47 1.83
CA SER A 176 -2.93 -25.73 1.27
C SER A 176 -3.34 -25.99 -0.18
N GLN A 177 -4.21 -25.16 -0.76
CA GLN A 177 -4.62 -25.24 -2.18
C GLN A 177 -3.68 -24.48 -3.11
N PHE A 178 -2.90 -23.54 -2.58
CA PHE A 178 -1.93 -22.75 -3.34
C PHE A 178 -0.60 -23.49 -3.44
N SER A 179 -0.06 -23.59 -4.65
CA SER A 179 1.29 -24.08 -4.91
C SER A 179 2.36 -23.16 -4.33
N SER A 180 3.62 -23.59 -4.33
CA SER A 180 4.76 -22.71 -3.99
C SER A 180 4.84 -21.51 -4.94
N GLU A 181 4.41 -21.70 -6.18
CA GLU A 181 4.41 -20.69 -7.24
C GLU A 181 3.31 -19.65 -7.05
N ASP A 182 2.07 -20.11 -6.83
CA ASP A 182 0.93 -19.23 -6.45
C ASP A 182 1.30 -18.34 -5.25
N LYS A 183 1.97 -18.91 -4.24
CA LYS A 183 2.43 -18.17 -3.06
C LYS A 183 3.56 -17.19 -3.37
N ARG A 184 4.53 -17.56 -4.21
CA ARG A 184 5.62 -16.67 -4.66
C ARG A 184 5.05 -15.42 -5.32
N ILE A 185 4.14 -15.61 -6.28
CA ILE A 185 3.47 -14.53 -7.01
C ILE A 185 2.74 -13.62 -6.02
N ILE A 186 1.75 -14.16 -5.32
CA ILE A 186 0.86 -13.37 -4.46
C ILE A 186 1.62 -12.62 -3.37
N LEU A 187 2.57 -13.28 -2.71
CA LEU A 187 3.32 -12.68 -1.59
C LEU A 187 4.39 -11.68 -2.03
N THR A 188 4.90 -11.79 -3.27
CA THR A 188 5.73 -10.75 -3.88
C THR A 188 4.88 -9.51 -4.15
N THR A 189 3.74 -9.68 -4.82
CA THR A 189 2.82 -8.59 -5.18
C THR A 189 2.25 -7.87 -3.94
N SER A 190 1.88 -8.61 -2.89
CA SER A 190 1.36 -8.02 -1.64
C SER A 190 2.44 -7.25 -0.86
N SER A 191 3.70 -7.72 -0.89
CA SER A 191 4.84 -7.01 -0.31
C SER A 191 5.08 -5.69 -1.04
N ILE A 192 5.23 -5.71 -2.38
CA ILE A 192 5.42 -4.49 -3.18
C ILE A 192 4.26 -3.50 -2.96
N ALA A 193 3.01 -3.98 -2.95
CA ALA A 193 1.86 -3.14 -2.65
C ALA A 193 1.93 -2.50 -1.25
N ARG A 194 2.26 -3.26 -0.19
CA ARG A 194 2.34 -2.77 1.20
C ARG A 194 3.45 -1.73 1.41
N TYR A 195 4.61 -1.94 0.78
CA TYR A 195 5.72 -0.98 0.82
C TYR A 195 5.42 0.29 -0.01
N SER A 196 4.74 0.16 -1.15
CA SER A 196 4.25 1.32 -1.91
C SER A 196 3.19 2.12 -1.16
N LEU A 197 2.25 1.44 -0.48
CA LEU A 197 1.17 2.08 0.30
C LEU A 197 1.67 2.74 1.59
N TYR A 198 2.84 2.33 2.09
CA TYR A 198 3.58 3.05 3.13
C TYR A 198 4.28 4.29 2.57
N TYR A 199 4.92 4.15 1.40
CA TYR A 199 5.62 5.24 0.74
C TYR A 199 4.69 6.42 0.43
N SER A 200 3.48 6.14 -0.07
CA SER A 200 2.44 7.15 -0.25
C SER A 200 1.99 7.78 1.08
N LYS A 201 1.33 7.00 1.94
CA LYS A 201 0.62 7.50 3.12
C LYS A 201 1.53 8.16 4.17
N GLU A 202 2.67 7.54 4.48
CA GLU A 202 3.52 7.96 5.60
C GLU A 202 4.66 8.91 5.16
N ARG A 203 5.28 8.67 3.99
CA ARG A 203 6.32 9.57 3.46
C ARG A 203 5.78 10.77 2.67
N LYS A 204 4.50 10.74 2.26
CA LYS A 204 3.73 11.89 1.71
C LYS A 204 4.26 12.41 0.38
N ASP A 205 4.82 11.51 -0.42
CA ASP A 205 5.11 11.74 -1.83
C ASP A 205 3.80 11.65 -2.62
N LYS A 206 3.22 12.82 -2.90
CA LYS A 206 1.83 12.95 -3.37
C LYS A 206 1.57 12.35 -4.73
N ASP A 207 2.58 12.34 -5.59
CA ASP A 207 2.42 11.97 -6.98
C ASP A 207 2.50 10.43 -7.11
N TRP A 208 3.31 9.79 -6.24
CA TRP A 208 3.38 8.33 -6.10
C TRP A 208 2.09 7.68 -5.58
N GLU A 209 1.23 8.40 -4.84
CA GLU A 209 0.03 7.82 -4.20
C GLU A 209 -0.97 7.21 -5.19
N THR A 210 -0.91 7.59 -6.47
CA THR A 210 -1.97 7.34 -7.47
C THR A 210 -1.64 6.31 -8.54
N SER A 211 -0.40 5.80 -8.64
CA SER A 211 -0.05 4.89 -9.75
C SER A 211 -0.65 3.49 -9.57
N VAL A 212 -1.75 3.24 -10.30
CA VAL A 212 -2.28 1.89 -10.54
C VAL A 212 -1.24 1.03 -11.26
N GLY A 213 -0.51 1.61 -12.21
CA GLY A 213 0.53 0.96 -13.00
C GLY A 213 1.62 0.33 -12.15
N ASN A 214 2.08 0.97 -11.06
CA ASN A 214 3.05 0.39 -10.14
C ASN A 214 2.60 -0.99 -9.63
N ARG A 215 1.37 -1.05 -9.10
CA ARG A 215 0.78 -2.28 -8.56
C ARG A 215 0.59 -3.35 -9.63
N VAL A 216 0.17 -2.95 -10.84
CA VAL A 216 -0.04 -3.87 -11.96
C VAL A 216 1.29 -4.42 -12.48
N GLY A 217 2.30 -3.57 -12.68
CA GLY A 217 3.66 -4.01 -13.03
C GLY A 217 4.23 -4.98 -11.98
N GLY A 218 3.99 -4.73 -10.70
CA GLY A 218 4.35 -5.65 -9.62
C GLY A 218 3.56 -6.96 -9.61
N ALA A 219 2.34 -6.99 -10.14
CA ALA A 219 1.54 -8.21 -10.31
C ALA A 219 1.96 -9.02 -11.53
N SER A 220 2.03 -8.39 -12.71
CA SER A 220 2.45 -9.04 -13.96
C SER A 220 3.89 -9.54 -13.87
N GLY A 221 4.83 -8.71 -13.41
CA GLY A 221 6.22 -9.12 -13.24
C GLY A 221 6.44 -10.21 -12.19
N ALA A 222 5.54 -10.35 -11.21
CA ALA A 222 5.61 -11.44 -10.23
C ALA A 222 5.27 -12.81 -10.84
N LEU A 223 4.53 -12.87 -11.96
CA LEU A 223 4.30 -14.10 -12.72
C LEU A 223 5.63 -14.68 -13.22
N ASP A 224 6.54 -13.82 -13.66
CA ASP A 224 7.90 -14.19 -14.07
C ASP A 224 8.81 -14.46 -12.87
N GLN A 225 9.25 -13.41 -12.17
CA GLN A 225 10.23 -13.46 -11.07
C GLN A 225 10.06 -12.25 -10.15
N SER A 226 10.39 -12.38 -8.86
CA SER A 226 10.34 -11.24 -7.93
C SER A 226 11.28 -10.08 -8.32
N LEU A 227 12.32 -10.31 -9.15
CA LEU A 227 13.10 -9.22 -9.75
C LEU A 227 12.29 -8.47 -10.82
N THR A 228 11.65 -9.23 -11.71
CA THR A 228 10.79 -8.70 -12.77
C THR A 228 9.64 -7.92 -12.15
N ALA A 229 9.02 -8.42 -11.06
CA ALA A 229 8.04 -7.69 -10.26
C ALA A 229 8.56 -6.32 -9.79
N ILE A 230 9.72 -6.28 -9.13
CA ILE A 230 10.33 -5.01 -8.65
C ILE A 230 10.58 -4.05 -9.81
N LYS A 231 11.23 -4.53 -10.89
CA LYS A 231 11.59 -3.67 -12.03
C LYS A 231 10.36 -3.16 -12.77
N MET A 232 9.40 -4.03 -13.09
CA MET A 232 8.17 -3.64 -13.78
C MET A 232 7.36 -2.64 -12.96
N ALA A 233 7.15 -2.92 -11.66
CA ALA A 233 6.47 -2.02 -10.72
C ALA A 233 7.05 -0.60 -10.74
N LEU A 234 8.38 -0.48 -10.60
CA LEU A 234 9.06 0.80 -10.63
C LEU A 234 8.92 1.51 -11.98
N ILE A 235 9.10 0.79 -13.09
CA ILE A 235 9.09 1.41 -14.42
C ILE A 235 7.68 1.86 -14.81
N THR A 236 6.63 1.04 -14.59
CA THR A 236 5.24 1.45 -14.85
C THR A 236 4.79 2.56 -13.90
N GLY A 237 5.21 2.50 -12.62
CA GLY A 237 4.97 3.50 -11.60
C GLY A 237 5.51 4.88 -12.00
N ILE A 238 6.82 4.95 -12.27
CA ILE A 238 7.51 6.19 -12.66
C ILE A 238 7.01 6.69 -14.02
N SER A 239 6.70 5.81 -14.98
CA SER A 239 6.21 6.23 -16.30
C SER A 239 4.83 6.90 -16.19
N GLN A 240 3.90 6.34 -15.42
CA GLN A 240 2.61 6.98 -15.17
C GLN A 240 2.75 8.29 -14.37
N ASN A 241 3.58 8.30 -13.32
CA ASN A 241 3.86 9.50 -12.52
C ASN A 241 4.39 10.66 -13.39
N ASN A 242 5.27 10.35 -14.34
CA ASN A 242 5.87 11.33 -15.24
C ASN A 242 5.01 11.65 -16.48
N LEU A 243 3.81 11.05 -16.61
CA LEU A 243 2.92 11.12 -17.77
C LEU A 243 3.63 10.72 -19.10
N VAL A 244 4.46 9.68 -19.02
CA VAL A 244 5.29 9.17 -20.12
C VAL A 244 4.58 8.04 -20.87
N THR A 245 4.47 8.21 -22.18
CA THR A 245 4.10 7.18 -23.18
C THR A 245 5.01 7.37 -24.39
N ASP A 246 5.57 6.28 -24.91
CA ASP A 246 6.44 6.25 -26.11
C ASP A 246 5.63 6.31 -27.43
#